data_AF-A0A7C7JZA1-F1
#
_entry.id   AF-A0A7C7JZA1-F1
#
_cell.length_a   1.000
_cell.length_b   1.000
_cell.length_c   1.000
_cell.angle_alpha   90.00
_cell.angle_beta   90.00
_cell.angle_gamma   90.00
#
_symmetry.space_group_name_H-M   'P 1'
#
loop_
_entity.id
_entity.type
_entity.pdbx_description
1 polymer ?
#
loop_
_entity_poly.entity_id
_entity_poly.type
_entity_poly.pdbx_seq_one_letter_code
_entity_poly.pdbx_strand_id
1 'polypeptide(L)'
;MTQIPEDAIKCLDKGFVRLVDSMGGDDAIVQSARVSYGKGTSKVSQDRGLIRYLMRHRHTTPFEMVEFKYHCKMPIFVARQWVRHRTANINEYSLRYSEARDEFYYPEAEHIQYQSALNKQGRSEKVPKELTDKVLKYFREMSDRSFEMYKELNEAGLARELIRAILPVNLYTEWYWKNDLHNLLHFIGLRSDPHAQYEIRVFSDAMAESVKKVAPFAWEAYQDYVVRGMRFSRIEQSLLEKNLPARVLDDILEDIFYQITATLHNNKSREETDLFPLYQKQGGSDSEVDFKLKWDSGEIEIGNVRELREFKIKLESLIN
;
A
#
# COMPACT_ATOMS: atom_id res chain seq x y z
N MET A 1 -11.90 29.32 -7.67
CA MET A 1 -11.33 27.99 -7.39
C MET A 1 -10.57 28.08 -6.09
N THR A 2 -10.82 27.17 -5.16
CA THR A 2 -10.02 27.08 -3.93
C THR A 2 -8.59 26.67 -4.33
N GLN A 3 -7.60 27.46 -3.93
CA GLN A 3 -6.20 27.16 -4.25
C GLN A 3 -5.78 25.85 -3.56
N ILE A 4 -5.14 24.96 -4.30
CA ILE A 4 -4.57 23.73 -3.73
C ILE A 4 -3.39 24.14 -2.84
N PRO A 5 -3.31 23.66 -1.58
CA PRO A 5 -2.17 23.96 -0.71
C PRO A 5 -0.84 23.51 -1.33
N GLU A 6 0.23 24.28 -1.13
CA GLU A 6 1.55 23.99 -1.75
C GLU A 6 2.19 22.68 -1.25
N ASP A 7 1.87 22.28 -0.01
CA ASP A 7 2.31 21.05 0.63
C ASP A 7 1.42 19.84 0.30
N ALA A 8 0.41 20.00 -0.57
CA ALA A 8 -0.52 18.95 -0.94
C ALA A 8 -0.15 18.27 -2.27
N ILE A 9 -0.46 16.98 -2.37
CA ILE A 9 -0.41 16.24 -3.63
C ILE A 9 -1.75 16.44 -4.32
N LYS A 10 -1.73 17.02 -5.53
CA LYS A 10 -2.94 17.19 -6.36
C LYS A 10 -3.51 15.82 -6.75
N CYS A 11 -4.82 15.68 -6.65
CA CYS A 11 -5.56 14.50 -7.07
C CYS A 11 -6.72 14.89 -8.00
N LEU A 12 -6.86 14.20 -9.13
CA LEU A 12 -7.89 14.52 -10.14
C LEU A 12 -7.77 15.99 -10.62
N ASP A 13 -8.88 16.58 -11.06
CA ASP A 13 -8.91 17.94 -11.62
C ASP A 13 -8.78 19.03 -10.55
N LYS A 14 -9.38 18.86 -9.37
CA LYS A 14 -9.44 19.87 -8.28
C LYS A 14 -9.22 19.33 -6.87
N GLY A 15 -9.07 18.02 -6.71
CA GLY A 15 -8.88 17.37 -5.42
C GLY A 15 -7.43 17.41 -4.94
N PHE A 16 -7.22 16.98 -3.71
CA PHE A 16 -5.89 16.82 -3.14
C PHE A 16 -5.87 15.89 -1.92
N VAL A 17 -4.67 15.42 -1.59
CA VAL A 17 -4.31 14.85 -0.29
C VAL A 17 -3.18 15.69 0.31
N ARG A 18 -3.39 16.20 1.51
CA ARG A 18 -2.38 16.94 2.28
C ARG A 18 -2.12 16.22 3.58
N LEU A 19 -0.86 15.84 3.83
CA LEU A 19 -0.45 15.33 5.14
C LEU A 19 -0.41 16.52 6.11
N VAL A 20 -1.35 16.55 7.04
CA VAL A 20 -1.45 17.63 8.03
C VAL A 20 -0.48 17.39 9.17
N ASP A 21 -0.37 16.13 9.58
CA ASP A 21 0.40 15.72 10.75
C ASP A 21 0.65 14.21 10.70
N SER A 22 1.74 13.78 11.33
CA SER A 22 2.05 12.37 11.54
C SER A 22 2.73 12.21 12.90
N MET A 23 2.36 11.16 13.62
CA MET A 23 2.97 10.82 14.90
C MET A 23 3.75 9.51 14.77
N GLY A 24 5.03 9.54 15.14
CA GLY A 24 5.93 8.38 15.06
C GLY A 24 6.45 8.09 13.66
N GLY A 25 6.94 6.87 13.49
CA GLY A 25 7.55 6.34 12.28
C GLY A 25 8.05 4.92 12.55
N ASP A 26 9.03 4.45 11.78
CA ASP A 26 9.65 3.13 11.98
C ASP A 26 10.21 2.94 13.41
N ASP A 27 10.72 4.01 14.01
CA ASP A 27 11.24 4.05 15.38
C ASP A 27 10.15 3.78 16.43
N ALA A 28 8.97 4.37 16.27
CA ALA A 28 7.82 4.15 17.16
C ALA A 28 7.33 2.70 17.11
N ILE A 29 7.33 2.07 15.93
CA ILE A 29 7.00 0.65 15.75
C ILE A 29 7.98 -0.21 16.56
N VAL A 30 9.28 0.05 16.39
CA VAL A 30 10.35 -0.70 17.05
C VAL A 30 10.33 -0.49 18.56
N GLN A 31 10.15 0.75 19.01
CA GLN A 31 10.03 1.08 20.43
C GLN A 31 8.87 0.33 21.07
N SER A 32 7.68 0.41 20.46
CA SER A 32 6.49 -0.30 20.95
C SER A 32 6.70 -1.81 21.00
N ALA A 33 7.30 -2.39 19.95
CA ALA A 33 7.56 -3.83 19.91
C ALA A 33 8.57 -4.26 21.00
N ARG A 34 9.58 -3.44 21.29
CA ARG A 34 10.63 -3.73 22.28
C ARG A 34 10.19 -3.59 23.73
N VAL A 35 9.12 -2.85 24.03
CA VAL A 35 8.53 -2.83 25.39
C VAL A 35 8.17 -4.25 25.83
N SER A 36 7.76 -5.11 24.90
CA SER A 36 7.49 -6.52 25.15
C SER A 36 8.75 -7.37 25.43
N TYR A 37 9.96 -6.89 25.09
CA TYR A 37 11.22 -7.64 25.16
C TYR A 37 12.26 -7.05 26.15
N GLY A 38 12.02 -5.86 26.73
CA GLY A 38 12.96 -5.20 27.66
C GLY A 38 14.13 -4.49 26.97
N LYS A 39 14.95 -3.75 27.74
CA LYS A 39 16.05 -2.91 27.24
C LYS A 39 17.17 -3.76 26.61
N GLY A 40 17.23 -3.79 25.27
CA GLY A 40 18.35 -4.32 24.48
C GLY A 40 18.94 -3.25 23.55
N THR A 41 20.24 -3.35 23.25
CA THR A 41 21.03 -2.40 22.44
C THR A 41 20.47 -2.23 21.03
N SER A 42 20.27 -0.97 20.61
CA SER A 42 19.72 -0.55 19.31
C SER A 42 20.79 -0.46 18.23
N LYS A 43 20.70 -1.29 17.18
CA LYS A 43 21.36 -1.05 15.87
C LYS A 43 20.31 -0.91 14.78
N VAL A 44 20.47 0.04 13.86
CA VAL A 44 19.53 0.31 12.75
C VAL A 44 19.25 -0.93 11.88
N SER A 45 20.25 -1.78 11.64
CA SER A 45 20.04 -3.04 10.91
C SER A 45 19.12 -4.03 11.65
N GLN A 46 19.07 -3.97 12.97
CA GLN A 46 18.15 -4.76 13.79
C GLN A 46 16.72 -4.19 13.76
N ASP A 47 16.57 -2.87 13.56
CA ASP A 47 15.28 -2.19 13.52
C ASP A 47 14.49 -2.57 12.25
N ARG A 48 15.11 -2.44 11.07
CA ARG A 48 14.52 -2.92 9.80
C ARG A 48 14.18 -4.41 9.87
N GLY A 49 15.09 -5.23 10.39
CA GLY A 49 14.87 -6.68 10.54
C GLY A 49 13.69 -7.01 11.47
N LEU A 50 13.50 -6.24 12.55
CA LEU A 50 12.37 -6.40 13.46
C LEU A 50 11.05 -6.01 12.79
N ILE A 51 10.98 -4.86 12.11
CA ILE A 51 9.76 -4.42 11.41
C ILE A 51 9.33 -5.45 10.36
N ARG A 52 10.27 -5.94 9.56
CA ARG A 52 10.03 -7.00 8.59
C ARG A 52 9.49 -8.28 9.24
N TYR A 53 10.10 -8.69 10.36
CA TYR A 53 9.61 -9.82 11.13
C TYR A 53 8.17 -9.63 11.62
N LEU A 54 7.84 -8.46 12.18
CA LEU A 54 6.50 -8.13 12.66
C LEU A 54 5.47 -8.18 11.52
N MET A 55 5.77 -7.57 10.37
CA MET A 55 4.89 -7.58 9.20
C MET A 55 4.64 -9.00 8.68
N ARG A 56 5.71 -9.79 8.50
CA ARG A 56 5.65 -11.18 8.02
C ARG A 56 4.79 -12.07 8.91
N HIS A 57 4.85 -11.86 10.24
CA HIS A 57 4.12 -12.64 11.23
C HIS A 57 2.78 -12.01 11.64
N ARG A 58 2.37 -10.92 10.97
CA ARG A 58 1.13 -10.19 11.25
C ARG A 58 1.01 -9.73 12.70
N HIS A 59 2.12 -9.33 13.30
CA HIS A 59 2.13 -8.60 14.57
C HIS A 59 1.81 -7.13 14.30
N THR A 60 0.51 -6.80 14.24
CA THR A 60 0.01 -5.52 13.74
C THR A 60 0.02 -4.41 14.78
N THR A 61 -0.14 -4.73 16.07
CA THR A 61 -0.30 -3.71 17.13
C THR A 61 0.86 -2.70 17.24
N PRO A 62 2.14 -3.04 16.99
CA PRO A 62 3.19 -2.01 16.98
C PRO A 62 3.04 -0.99 15.82
N PHE A 63 2.43 -1.38 14.70
CA PHE A 63 2.15 -0.48 13.59
C PHE A 63 1.02 0.50 13.92
N GLU A 64 0.11 0.15 14.83
CA GLU A 64 -0.97 1.05 15.29
C GLU A 64 -0.46 2.24 16.11
N MET A 65 0.81 2.24 16.53
CA MET A 65 1.44 3.34 17.26
C MET A 65 1.92 4.48 16.35
N VAL A 66 1.83 4.31 15.03
CA VAL A 66 2.13 5.35 14.05
C VAL A 66 0.81 5.89 13.51
N GLU A 67 0.60 7.20 13.56
CA GLU A 67 -0.66 7.85 13.19
C GLU A 67 -0.46 8.87 12.08
N PHE A 68 -1.45 8.96 11.18
CA PHE A 68 -1.47 9.93 10.10
C PHE A 68 -2.75 10.73 10.13
N LYS A 69 -2.65 12.05 9.94
CA LYS A 69 -3.78 12.95 9.81
C LYS A 69 -3.69 13.67 8.48
N TYR A 70 -4.74 13.52 7.67
CA TYR A 70 -4.82 14.11 6.35
C TYR A 70 -5.94 15.14 6.26
N HIS A 71 -5.74 16.15 5.43
CA HIS A 71 -6.78 17.02 4.90
C HIS A 71 -6.94 16.65 3.43
N CYS A 72 -8.12 16.17 3.09
CA CYS A 72 -8.40 15.70 1.73
C CYS A 72 -9.56 16.48 1.14
N LYS A 73 -9.49 16.67 -0.18
CA LYS A 73 -10.59 17.20 -0.98
C LYS A 73 -10.90 16.23 -2.11
N MET A 74 -12.11 15.67 -2.12
CA MET A 74 -12.51 14.64 -3.08
C MET A 74 -13.97 14.78 -3.50
N PRO A 75 -14.40 14.15 -4.60
CA PRO A 75 -15.81 14.06 -4.95
C PRO A 75 -16.59 13.22 -3.92
N ILE A 76 -17.87 13.54 -3.70
CA ILE A 76 -18.72 12.81 -2.75
C ILE A 76 -18.80 11.31 -3.06
N PHE A 77 -18.84 10.91 -4.34
CA PHE A 77 -18.85 9.48 -4.70
C PHE A 77 -17.56 8.74 -4.30
N VAL A 78 -16.42 9.44 -4.23
CA VAL A 78 -15.15 8.90 -3.71
C VAL A 78 -15.21 8.83 -2.18
N ALA A 79 -15.66 9.89 -1.52
CA ALA A 79 -15.81 9.94 -0.06
C ALA A 79 -16.69 8.78 0.47
N ARG A 80 -17.78 8.44 -0.25
CA ARG A 80 -18.67 7.31 0.08
C ARG A 80 -18.01 5.94 0.04
N GLN A 81 -16.99 5.73 -0.78
CA GLN A 81 -16.20 4.50 -0.78
C GLN A 81 -15.17 4.50 0.35
N TRP A 82 -14.60 5.67 0.61
CA TRP A 82 -13.56 5.88 1.59
C TRP A 82 -14.09 5.73 3.03
N VAL A 83 -15.28 6.26 3.35
CA VAL A 83 -15.91 6.16 4.68
C VAL A 83 -16.22 4.72 5.12
N ARG A 84 -16.14 3.74 4.20
CA ARG A 84 -16.30 2.32 4.53
C ARG A 84 -15.16 1.77 5.40
N HIS A 85 -14.06 2.50 5.50
CA HIS A 85 -12.92 2.20 6.38
C HIS A 85 -13.15 2.74 7.78
N ARG A 86 -13.86 1.95 8.58
CA ARG A 86 -14.48 2.32 9.87
C ARG A 86 -13.51 2.57 11.02
N THR A 87 -12.24 2.20 10.88
CA THR A 87 -11.21 2.37 11.92
C THR A 87 -10.67 3.79 11.99
N ALA A 88 -10.92 4.61 10.97
CA ALA A 88 -10.50 5.99 10.93
C ALA A 88 -11.45 6.95 11.67
N ASN A 89 -10.90 8.08 12.11
CA ASN A 89 -11.68 9.24 12.58
C ASN A 89 -11.85 10.26 11.45
N ILE A 90 -13.08 10.77 11.28
CA ILE A 90 -13.43 11.64 10.14
C ILE A 90 -14.18 12.87 10.65
N ASN A 91 -13.85 14.03 10.10
CA ASN A 91 -14.65 15.25 10.22
C ASN A 91 -14.80 15.91 8.85
N GLU A 92 -16.02 15.93 8.32
CA GLU A 92 -16.34 16.36 6.95
C GLU A 92 -17.03 17.73 6.93
N TYR A 93 -16.74 18.51 5.89
CA TYR A 93 -17.44 19.74 5.57
C TYR A 93 -18.94 19.50 5.42
N SER A 94 -19.73 20.13 6.28
CA SER A 94 -21.17 19.89 6.32
C SER A 94 -21.94 20.91 5.50
N LEU A 95 -22.58 20.43 4.43
CA LEU A 95 -23.57 21.19 3.65
C LEU A 95 -24.90 21.44 4.40
N ARG A 96 -24.99 21.12 5.70
CA ARG A 96 -26.12 21.51 6.57
C ARG A 96 -25.94 22.92 7.08
N TYR A 97 -24.70 23.24 7.46
CA TYR A 97 -24.34 24.50 8.09
C TYR A 97 -23.76 25.48 7.07
N SER A 98 -23.03 24.96 6.09
CA SER A 98 -22.29 25.76 5.13
C SER A 98 -22.89 25.66 3.72
N GLU A 99 -22.59 26.65 2.89
CA GLU A 99 -23.00 26.66 1.49
C GLU A 99 -22.15 25.70 0.66
N ALA A 100 -22.78 25.10 -0.35
CA ALA A 100 -22.05 24.32 -1.34
C ALA A 100 -21.15 25.23 -2.17
N ARG A 101 -19.96 24.74 -2.50
CA ARG A 101 -19.02 25.42 -3.39
C ARG A 101 -19.25 24.94 -4.81
N ASP A 102 -19.11 25.82 -5.78
CA ASP A 102 -19.20 25.48 -7.21
C ASP A 102 -17.92 24.76 -7.67
N GLU A 103 -17.73 23.55 -7.16
CA GLU A 103 -16.55 22.74 -7.37
C GLU A 103 -16.97 21.29 -7.62
N PHE A 104 -17.06 20.93 -8.89
CA PHE A 104 -17.43 19.59 -9.35
C PHE A 104 -16.25 18.88 -10.01
N TYR A 105 -16.21 17.55 -9.91
CA TYR A 105 -15.28 16.71 -10.66
C TYR A 105 -15.71 16.56 -12.10
N TYR A 106 -14.75 16.80 -13.00
CA TYR A 106 -14.84 16.46 -14.41
C TYR A 106 -13.72 15.46 -14.75
N PRO A 107 -14.06 14.28 -15.29
CA PRO A 107 -13.05 13.30 -15.65
C PRO A 107 -12.19 13.78 -16.82
N GLU A 108 -10.93 13.38 -16.84
CA GLU A 108 -10.09 13.53 -18.04
C GLU A 108 -10.54 12.56 -19.13
N ALA A 109 -10.42 12.97 -20.39
CA ALA A 109 -10.91 12.20 -21.54
C ALA A 109 -10.31 10.78 -21.60
N GLU A 110 -9.05 10.62 -21.21
CA GLU A 110 -8.36 9.33 -21.20
C GLU A 110 -8.93 8.31 -20.20
N HIS A 111 -9.63 8.79 -19.17
CA HIS A 111 -10.26 7.96 -18.15
C HIS A 111 -11.72 7.62 -18.49
N ILE A 112 -12.27 8.16 -19.58
CA ILE A 112 -13.60 7.79 -20.09
C ILE A 112 -13.43 6.57 -20.99
N GLN A 113 -13.83 5.43 -20.45
CA GLN A 113 -13.56 4.11 -21.02
C GLN A 113 -14.80 3.22 -20.85
N TYR A 114 -14.94 2.20 -21.70
CA TYR A 114 -16.00 1.21 -21.54
C TYR A 114 -15.78 0.35 -20.29
N GLN A 115 -16.89 -0.20 -19.80
CA GLN A 115 -16.91 -1.15 -18.70
C GLN A 115 -16.07 -2.39 -19.05
N SER A 116 -15.19 -2.80 -18.14
CA SER A 116 -14.42 -4.03 -18.32
C SER A 116 -15.33 -5.26 -18.24
N ALA A 117 -15.16 -6.18 -19.20
CA ALA A 117 -15.88 -7.46 -19.23
C ALA A 117 -15.43 -8.44 -18.13
N LEU A 118 -14.15 -8.37 -17.75
CA LEU A 118 -13.54 -9.23 -16.72
C LEU A 118 -13.70 -8.62 -15.33
N ASN A 119 -13.54 -7.30 -15.23
CA ASN A 119 -13.66 -6.57 -13.98
C ASN A 119 -14.89 -5.65 -14.02
N LYS A 120 -15.99 -6.09 -13.41
CA LYS A 120 -17.23 -5.31 -13.32
C LYS A 120 -17.11 -3.99 -12.53
N GLN A 121 -15.97 -3.74 -11.90
CA GLN A 121 -15.65 -2.48 -11.21
C GLN A 121 -14.63 -1.61 -11.98
N GLY A 122 -14.06 -2.15 -13.07
CA GLY A 122 -12.97 -1.52 -13.83
C GLY A 122 -13.37 -1.06 -15.23
N ARG A 123 -12.41 -0.44 -15.90
CA ARG A 123 -12.52 0.09 -17.26
C ARG A 123 -11.50 -0.63 -18.17
N SER A 124 -11.79 -0.83 -19.46
CA SER A 124 -10.89 -1.60 -20.33
C SER A 124 -10.65 -1.05 -21.73
N GLU A 125 -11.63 -0.40 -22.36
CA GLU A 125 -11.53 0.01 -23.76
C GLU A 125 -11.75 1.50 -23.95
N LYS A 126 -11.03 2.10 -24.91
CA LYS A 126 -11.19 3.52 -25.26
C LYS A 126 -12.56 3.76 -25.88
N VAL A 127 -13.16 4.88 -25.54
CA VAL A 127 -14.44 5.33 -26.07
C VAL A 127 -14.20 6.26 -27.26
N PRO A 128 -15.00 6.19 -28.34
CA PRO A 128 -14.93 7.15 -29.44
C PRO A 128 -15.03 8.59 -28.95
N LYS A 129 -14.38 9.52 -29.66
CA LYS A 129 -14.35 10.94 -29.28
C LYS A 129 -15.75 11.52 -29.10
N GLU A 130 -16.68 11.21 -30.01
CA GLU A 130 -18.08 11.69 -29.94
C GLU A 130 -18.76 11.34 -28.61
N LEU A 131 -18.62 10.09 -28.15
CA LEU A 131 -19.19 9.65 -26.88
C LEU A 131 -18.46 10.25 -25.68
N THR A 132 -17.13 10.40 -25.78
CA THR A 132 -16.31 11.07 -24.75
C THR A 132 -16.75 12.52 -24.57
N ASP A 133 -16.89 13.27 -25.67
CA ASP A 133 -17.36 14.65 -25.69
C ASP A 133 -18.78 14.75 -25.13
N LYS A 134 -19.66 13.78 -25.44
CA LYS A 134 -21.02 13.69 -24.88
C LYS A 134 -21.02 13.50 -23.36
N VAL A 135 -20.17 12.62 -22.83
CA VAL A 135 -20.02 12.43 -21.37
C VAL A 135 -19.57 13.72 -20.71
N LEU A 136 -18.52 14.36 -21.24
CA LEU A 136 -18.01 15.62 -20.70
C LEU A 136 -19.07 16.73 -20.74
N LYS A 137 -19.85 16.81 -21.82
CA LYS A 137 -20.97 17.76 -21.93
C LYS A 137 -22.00 17.52 -20.83
N TYR A 138 -22.44 16.29 -20.61
CA TYR A 138 -23.46 15.99 -19.59
C TYR A 138 -22.97 16.19 -18.16
N PHE A 139 -21.69 15.90 -17.88
CA PHE A 139 -21.10 16.24 -16.58
C PHE A 139 -21.17 17.75 -16.32
N ARG A 140 -20.85 18.59 -17.30
CA ARG A 140 -20.95 20.06 -17.20
C ARG A 140 -22.39 20.52 -17.05
N GLU A 141 -23.25 20.14 -17.99
CA GLU A 141 -24.67 20.55 -18.01
C GLU A 141 -25.38 20.21 -16.70
N MET A 142 -25.17 19.00 -16.15
CA MET A 142 -25.79 18.60 -14.89
C MET A 142 -25.21 19.37 -13.68
N SER A 143 -23.89 19.58 -13.67
CA SER A 143 -23.23 20.30 -12.57
C SER A 143 -23.70 21.77 -12.54
N ASP A 144 -23.65 22.45 -13.69
CA ASP A 144 -24.01 23.86 -13.83
C ASP A 144 -25.49 24.07 -13.49
N ARG A 145 -26.38 23.26 -14.08
CA ARG A 145 -27.82 23.38 -13.86
C ARG A 145 -28.23 23.08 -12.41
N SER A 146 -27.65 22.04 -11.81
CA SER A 146 -27.94 21.70 -10.42
C SER A 146 -27.45 22.77 -9.44
N PHE A 147 -26.31 23.40 -9.73
CA PHE A 147 -25.77 24.48 -8.91
C PHE A 147 -26.58 25.78 -9.05
N GLU A 148 -27.03 26.13 -10.26
CA GLU A 148 -27.96 27.25 -10.47
C GLU A 148 -29.24 27.08 -9.65
N MET A 149 -29.89 25.91 -9.74
CA MET A 149 -31.09 25.60 -8.95
C MET A 149 -30.81 25.67 -7.44
N TYR A 150 -29.67 25.15 -6.99
CA TYR A 150 -29.28 25.20 -5.60
C TYR A 150 -29.11 26.65 -5.12
N LYS A 151 -28.45 27.49 -5.92
CA LYS A 151 -28.21 28.89 -5.62
C LYS A 151 -29.51 29.67 -5.52
N GLU A 152 -30.42 29.52 -6.47
CA GLU A 152 -31.75 30.14 -6.46
C GLU A 152 -32.52 29.78 -5.18
N LEU A 153 -32.56 28.49 -4.82
CA LEU A 153 -33.25 28.03 -3.62
C LEU A 153 -32.57 28.49 -2.31
N ASN A 154 -31.24 28.60 -2.30
CA ASN A 154 -30.47 29.12 -1.16
C ASN A 154 -30.71 30.63 -0.98
N GLU A 155 -30.74 31.40 -2.07
CA GLU A 155 -31.08 32.84 -2.07
C GLU A 155 -32.52 33.09 -1.61
N ALA A 156 -33.44 32.17 -1.93
CA ALA A 156 -34.81 32.17 -1.42
C ALA A 156 -34.93 31.82 0.07
N GLY A 157 -33.82 31.50 0.76
CA GLY A 157 -33.78 31.23 2.19
C GLY A 157 -34.29 29.85 2.60
N LEU A 158 -34.37 28.89 1.66
CA LEU A 158 -34.77 27.53 1.98
C LEU A 158 -33.70 26.80 2.81
N ALA A 159 -34.14 25.83 3.60
CA ALA A 159 -33.25 25.07 4.47
C ALA A 159 -32.16 24.34 3.68
N ARG A 160 -30.89 24.75 3.89
CA ARG A 160 -29.70 24.17 3.26
C ARG A 160 -29.66 22.66 3.33
N GLU A 161 -30.18 22.09 4.43
CA GLU A 161 -30.14 20.65 4.61
C GLU A 161 -31.02 19.82 3.69
N LEU A 162 -32.07 20.43 3.16
CA LEU A 162 -32.95 19.84 2.18
C LEU A 162 -32.44 20.13 0.77
N ILE A 163 -32.20 21.40 0.45
CA ILE A 163 -31.95 21.82 -0.94
C ILE A 163 -30.65 21.25 -1.52
N ARG A 164 -29.64 20.96 -0.69
CA ARG A 164 -28.40 20.30 -1.16
C ARG A 164 -28.63 18.95 -1.81
N ALA A 165 -29.77 18.30 -1.57
CA ALA A 165 -30.06 16.95 -2.07
C ALA A 165 -30.21 16.91 -3.60
N ILE A 166 -30.38 18.07 -4.25
CA ILE A 166 -30.41 18.19 -5.71
C ILE A 166 -29.01 18.19 -6.34
N LEU A 167 -27.96 18.40 -5.53
CA LEU A 167 -26.58 18.45 -6.01
C LEU A 167 -26.08 17.04 -6.33
N PRO A 168 -25.41 16.84 -7.48
CA PRO A 168 -24.91 15.53 -7.88
C PRO A 168 -23.70 15.09 -7.04
N VAL A 169 -23.47 13.78 -7.02
CA VAL A 169 -22.41 13.15 -6.21
C VAL A 169 -20.98 13.43 -6.72
N ASN A 170 -20.81 14.08 -7.88
CA ASN A 170 -19.51 14.55 -8.36
C ASN A 170 -19.10 15.92 -7.76
N LEU A 171 -19.94 16.53 -6.92
CA LEU A 171 -19.58 17.69 -6.10
C LEU A 171 -18.39 17.33 -5.19
N TYR A 172 -17.44 18.25 -5.04
CA TYR A 172 -16.33 18.10 -4.10
C TYR A 172 -16.78 18.35 -2.65
N THR A 173 -16.26 17.53 -1.76
CA THR A 173 -16.29 17.70 -0.30
C THR A 173 -14.86 17.76 0.23
N GLU A 174 -14.71 18.17 1.48
CA GLU A 174 -13.43 18.20 2.17
C GLU A 174 -13.57 17.58 3.56
N TRP A 175 -12.53 16.91 4.02
CA TRP A 175 -12.51 16.40 5.38
C TRP A 175 -11.12 16.39 6.00
N TYR A 176 -11.10 16.26 7.32
CA TYR A 176 -9.98 15.69 8.02
C TYR A 176 -10.21 14.19 8.22
N TRP A 177 -9.19 13.40 7.93
CA TRP A 177 -9.21 11.95 8.09
C TRP A 177 -7.95 11.52 8.84
N LYS A 178 -8.12 10.88 10.00
CA LYS A 178 -7.02 10.40 10.85
C LYS A 178 -7.10 8.88 10.99
N ASN A 179 -5.98 8.19 10.85
CA ASN A 179 -5.91 6.74 11.02
C ASN A 179 -4.49 6.30 11.37
N ASP A 180 -4.37 5.14 12.02
CA ASP A 180 -3.08 4.53 12.29
C ASP A 180 -2.49 3.84 11.03
N LEU A 181 -1.19 3.55 11.07
CA LEU A 181 -0.46 2.99 9.94
C LEU A 181 -0.95 1.58 9.56
N HIS A 182 -1.33 0.72 10.52
CA HIS A 182 -1.84 -0.61 10.18
C HIS A 182 -3.11 -0.51 9.32
N ASN A 183 -4.05 0.32 9.76
CA ASN A 183 -5.31 0.54 9.08
C ASN A 183 -5.15 1.37 7.79
N LEU A 184 -4.19 2.29 7.73
CA LEU A 184 -3.84 3.02 6.50
C LEU A 184 -3.21 2.10 5.46
N LEU A 185 -2.31 1.17 5.85
CA LEU A 185 -1.79 0.16 4.95
C LEU A 185 -2.89 -0.78 4.44
N HIS A 186 -3.87 -1.11 5.28
CA HIS A 186 -5.06 -1.84 4.83
C HIS A 186 -5.89 -1.04 3.81
N PHE A 187 -6.10 0.25 4.06
CA PHE A 187 -6.75 1.17 3.11
C PHE A 187 -6.02 1.18 1.77
N ILE A 188 -4.70 1.39 1.78
CA ILE A 188 -3.88 1.45 0.57
C ILE A 188 -3.96 0.14 -0.21
N GLY A 189 -3.84 -1.01 0.46
CA GLY A 189 -3.92 -2.31 -0.19
C GLY A 189 -5.23 -2.56 -0.93
N LEU A 190 -6.36 -2.10 -0.37
CA LEU A 190 -7.65 -2.25 -1.00
C LEU A 190 -7.94 -1.18 -2.06
N ARG A 191 -7.36 0.02 -1.92
CA ARG A 191 -7.74 1.19 -2.71
C ARG A 191 -6.74 1.56 -3.79
N SER A 192 -5.51 1.08 -3.74
CA SER A 192 -4.53 1.12 -4.85
C SER A 192 -4.64 -0.09 -5.78
N ASP A 193 -5.46 -1.09 -5.42
CA ASP A 193 -5.70 -2.27 -6.25
C ASP A 193 -6.33 -1.90 -7.61
N PRO A 194 -5.92 -2.53 -8.73
CA PRO A 194 -6.49 -2.26 -10.07
C PRO A 194 -8.01 -2.47 -10.17
N HIS A 195 -8.62 -3.25 -9.26
CA HIS A 195 -10.06 -3.45 -9.20
C HIS A 195 -10.80 -2.30 -8.52
N ALA A 196 -10.12 -1.48 -7.73
CA ALA A 196 -10.71 -0.28 -7.17
C ALA A 196 -10.97 0.75 -8.27
N GLN A 197 -12.02 1.55 -8.07
CA GLN A 197 -12.35 2.64 -8.98
C GLN A 197 -11.13 3.58 -9.13
N TYR A 198 -10.83 3.97 -10.36
CA TYR A 198 -9.68 4.84 -10.68
C TYR A 198 -9.60 6.07 -9.77
N GLU A 199 -10.74 6.75 -9.54
CA GLU A 199 -10.71 7.99 -8.77
C GLU A 199 -10.24 7.80 -7.32
N ILE A 200 -10.64 6.73 -6.61
CA ILE A 200 -10.14 6.50 -5.24
C ILE A 200 -8.70 6.01 -5.21
N ARG A 201 -8.23 5.32 -6.27
CA ARG A 201 -6.83 4.91 -6.41
C ARG A 201 -5.90 6.11 -6.41
N VAL A 202 -6.25 7.18 -7.13
CA VAL A 202 -5.44 8.42 -7.16
C VAL A 202 -5.19 8.99 -5.75
N PHE A 203 -6.20 8.97 -4.86
CA PHE A 203 -6.04 9.41 -3.48
C PHE A 203 -5.21 8.42 -2.65
N SER A 204 -5.43 7.12 -2.84
CA SER A 204 -4.67 6.05 -2.18
C SER A 204 -3.19 6.11 -2.49
N ASP A 205 -2.85 6.29 -3.77
CA ASP A 205 -1.48 6.38 -4.25
C ASP A 205 -0.79 7.65 -3.72
N ALA A 206 -1.50 8.78 -3.64
CA ALA A 206 -0.99 9.98 -3.00
C ALA A 206 -0.71 9.79 -1.49
N MET A 207 -1.52 9.00 -0.79
CA MET A 207 -1.27 8.66 0.62
C MET A 207 -0.07 7.74 0.80
N ALA A 208 0.13 6.80 -0.12
CA ALA A 208 1.29 5.90 -0.12
C ALA A 208 2.62 6.67 -0.15
N GLU A 209 2.69 7.78 -0.89
CA GLU A 209 3.88 8.65 -0.92
C GLU A 209 4.20 9.25 0.46
N SER A 210 3.18 9.57 1.26
CA SER A 210 3.37 10.05 2.64
C SER A 210 3.85 8.93 3.55
N VAL A 211 3.26 7.73 3.44
CA VAL A 211 3.66 6.55 4.23
C VAL A 211 5.11 6.17 3.95
N LYS A 212 5.51 6.14 2.68
CA LYS A 212 6.89 5.84 2.25
C LYS A 212 7.91 6.81 2.84
N LYS A 213 7.54 8.07 3.06
CA LYS A 213 8.40 9.09 3.67
C LYS A 213 8.48 8.95 5.20
N VAL A 214 7.36 8.69 5.86
CA VAL A 214 7.27 8.65 7.33
C VAL A 214 7.76 7.32 7.92
N ALA A 215 7.45 6.19 7.28
CA ALA A 215 7.80 4.86 7.75
C ALA A 215 8.34 3.98 6.58
N PRO A 216 9.52 4.31 6.03
CA PRO A 216 10.08 3.64 4.86
C PRO A 216 10.30 2.13 5.04
N PHE A 217 10.73 1.66 6.22
CA PHE A 217 10.94 0.22 6.44
C PHE A 217 9.63 -0.54 6.59
N ALA A 218 8.62 0.06 7.23
CA ALA A 218 7.28 -0.49 7.27
C ALA A 218 6.65 -0.56 5.86
N TRP A 219 6.84 0.50 5.05
CA TRP A 219 6.40 0.52 3.65
C TRP A 219 7.07 -0.57 2.82
N GLU A 220 8.38 -0.69 2.92
CA GLU A 220 9.15 -1.74 2.24
C GLU A 220 8.65 -3.14 2.64
N ALA A 221 8.51 -3.42 3.94
CA ALA A 221 8.00 -4.70 4.43
C ALA A 221 6.57 -4.96 3.94
N TYR A 222 5.72 -3.94 3.90
CA TYR A 222 4.37 -4.05 3.38
C TYR A 222 4.35 -4.42 1.90
N GLN A 223 5.20 -3.77 1.09
CA GLN A 223 5.34 -4.10 -0.33
C GLN A 223 5.77 -5.55 -0.54
N ASP A 224 6.76 -6.02 0.21
CA ASP A 224 7.30 -7.38 0.04
C ASP A 224 6.32 -8.47 0.50
N TYR A 225 5.73 -8.32 1.69
CA TYR A 225 4.95 -9.41 2.30
C TYR A 225 3.45 -9.35 2.02
N VAL A 226 2.90 -8.18 1.70
CA VAL A 226 1.46 -7.99 1.57
C VAL A 226 1.06 -7.70 0.14
N VAL A 227 1.76 -6.80 -0.56
CA VAL A 227 1.38 -6.39 -1.93
C VAL A 227 1.95 -7.34 -2.98
N ARG A 228 3.26 -7.59 -2.93
CA ARG A 228 3.98 -8.45 -3.89
C ARG A 228 4.07 -9.90 -3.42
N GLY A 229 3.79 -10.15 -2.14
CA GLY A 229 3.77 -11.49 -1.57
C GLY A 229 2.59 -12.31 -2.12
N MET A 230 2.85 -13.60 -2.36
CA MET A 230 1.81 -14.54 -2.80
C MET A 230 1.23 -15.30 -1.60
N ARG A 231 -0.09 -15.37 -1.51
CA ARG A 231 -0.79 -16.19 -0.51
C ARG A 231 -1.42 -17.37 -1.22
N PHE A 232 -1.04 -18.58 -0.79
CA PHE A 232 -1.69 -19.80 -1.22
C PHE A 232 -2.77 -20.21 -0.22
N SER A 233 -3.94 -20.56 -0.73
CA SER A 233 -4.91 -21.38 -0.01
C SER A 233 -4.34 -22.78 0.20
N ARG A 234 -4.94 -23.52 1.14
CA ARG A 234 -4.60 -24.94 1.37
C ARG A 234 -4.63 -25.77 0.09
N ILE A 235 -5.58 -25.48 -0.82
CA ILE A 235 -5.75 -26.25 -2.06
C ILE A 235 -4.61 -25.95 -3.03
N GLU A 236 -4.29 -24.68 -3.24
CA GLU A 236 -3.17 -24.26 -4.10
C GLU A 236 -1.84 -24.79 -3.57
N GLN A 237 -1.65 -24.74 -2.25
CA GLN A 237 -0.46 -25.29 -1.60
C GLN A 237 -0.32 -26.80 -1.85
N SER A 238 -1.40 -27.57 -1.71
CA SER A 238 -1.37 -29.02 -1.95
C SER A 238 -1.06 -29.37 -3.42
N LEU A 239 -1.47 -28.52 -4.37
CA LEU A 239 -1.13 -28.72 -5.78
C LEU A 239 0.35 -28.44 -6.05
N LEU A 240 0.94 -27.45 -5.39
CA LEU A 240 2.38 -27.19 -5.45
C LEU A 240 3.16 -28.37 -4.87
N GLU A 241 2.82 -28.79 -3.66
CA GLU A 241 3.48 -29.90 -2.95
C GLU A 241 3.53 -31.20 -3.77
N LYS A 242 2.41 -31.58 -4.42
CA LYS A 242 2.33 -32.81 -5.22
C LYS A 242 3.22 -32.81 -6.46
N ASN A 243 3.49 -31.65 -7.03
CA ASN A 243 4.13 -31.53 -8.33
C ASN A 243 5.54 -30.97 -8.26
N LEU A 244 6.06 -30.65 -7.07
CA LEU A 244 7.38 -30.07 -6.91
C LEU A 244 8.44 -31.18 -6.86
N PRO A 245 9.33 -31.30 -7.87
CA PRO A 245 10.34 -32.35 -7.87
C PRO A 245 11.38 -32.11 -6.76
N ALA A 246 11.82 -33.18 -6.08
CA ALA A 246 12.82 -33.10 -5.02
C ALA A 246 14.10 -32.36 -5.46
N ARG A 247 14.58 -32.62 -6.69
CA ARG A 247 15.73 -31.92 -7.26
C ARG A 247 15.59 -30.39 -7.28
N VAL A 248 14.39 -29.87 -7.58
CA VAL A 248 14.15 -28.43 -7.59
C VAL A 248 14.21 -27.85 -6.18
N LEU A 249 13.72 -28.61 -5.19
CA LEU A 249 13.83 -28.21 -3.78
C LEU A 249 15.28 -28.20 -3.32
N ASP A 250 16.05 -29.22 -3.68
CA ASP A 250 17.48 -29.32 -3.37
C ASP A 250 18.26 -28.15 -3.99
N ASP A 251 18.04 -27.85 -5.29
CA ASP A 251 18.69 -26.73 -5.98
C ASP A 251 18.39 -25.38 -5.28
N ILE A 252 17.13 -25.14 -4.88
CA ILE A 252 16.73 -23.91 -4.16
C ILE A 252 17.34 -23.87 -2.75
N LEU A 253 17.37 -25.00 -2.04
CA LEU A 253 17.98 -25.08 -0.71
C LEU A 253 19.48 -24.77 -0.78
N GLU A 254 20.15 -25.29 -1.80
CA GLU A 254 21.57 -25.06 -2.07
C GLU A 254 21.85 -23.56 -2.24
N ASP A 255 21.07 -22.88 -3.11
CA ASP A 255 21.12 -21.42 -3.25
C ASP A 255 20.91 -20.68 -1.93
N ILE A 256 19.94 -21.10 -1.12
CA ILE A 256 19.69 -20.49 0.20
C ILE A 256 20.91 -20.66 1.13
N PHE A 257 21.61 -21.80 1.09
CA PHE A 257 22.81 -22.02 1.91
C PHE A 257 23.94 -21.09 1.49
N TYR A 258 24.16 -20.88 0.19
CA TYR A 258 25.08 -19.85 -0.33
C TYR A 258 24.70 -18.46 0.15
N GLN A 259 23.44 -18.05 -0.03
CA GLN A 259 22.97 -16.72 0.35
C GLN A 259 23.10 -16.46 1.87
N ILE A 260 22.77 -17.44 2.72
CA ILE A 260 22.96 -17.32 4.17
C ILE A 260 24.44 -17.15 4.50
N THR A 261 25.32 -17.92 3.86
CA THR A 261 26.77 -17.86 4.07
C THR A 261 27.34 -16.50 3.66
N ALA A 262 27.01 -16.03 2.45
CA ALA A 262 27.38 -14.71 1.94
C ALA A 262 26.87 -13.58 2.85
N THR A 263 25.60 -13.65 3.27
CA THR A 263 25.02 -12.65 4.17
C THR A 263 25.70 -12.64 5.53
N LEU A 264 26.01 -13.80 6.09
CA LEU A 264 26.72 -13.90 7.36
C LEU A 264 28.13 -13.32 7.26
N HIS A 265 28.86 -13.61 6.17
CA HIS A 265 30.18 -13.05 5.89
C HIS A 265 30.13 -11.53 5.72
N ASN A 266 29.15 -11.01 4.97
CA ASN A 266 28.95 -9.57 4.82
C ASN A 266 28.65 -8.87 6.17
N ASN A 267 27.84 -9.50 7.03
CA ASN A 267 27.53 -8.95 8.36
C ASN A 267 28.72 -8.97 9.33
N LYS A 268 29.60 -9.96 9.18
CA LYS A 268 30.84 -10.09 9.96
C LYS A 268 31.86 -10.82 9.09
N SER A 269 32.84 -10.09 8.58
CA SER A 269 33.88 -10.64 7.71
C SER A 269 34.59 -11.82 8.40
N ARG A 270 34.94 -12.82 7.58
CA ARG A 270 35.58 -14.09 7.96
C ARG A 270 36.70 -14.38 6.96
N GLU A 271 37.71 -15.13 7.39
CA GLU A 271 38.76 -15.61 6.49
C GLU A 271 38.18 -16.54 5.42
N GLU A 272 38.79 -16.58 4.23
CA GLU A 272 38.32 -17.42 3.12
C GLU A 272 38.26 -18.90 3.50
N THR A 273 39.20 -19.35 4.35
CA THR A 273 39.26 -20.73 4.85
C THR A 273 38.05 -21.12 5.71
N ASP A 274 37.33 -20.14 6.27
CA ASP A 274 36.16 -20.37 7.13
C ASP A 274 34.83 -20.38 6.35
N LEU A 275 34.84 -20.01 5.07
CA LEU A 275 33.62 -19.87 4.27
C LEU A 275 32.99 -21.21 3.92
N PHE A 276 33.77 -22.17 3.43
CA PHE A 276 33.27 -23.50 3.10
C PHE A 276 32.75 -24.27 4.34
N PRO A 277 33.46 -24.30 5.48
CA PRO A 277 32.91 -24.84 6.73
C PRO A 277 31.61 -24.15 7.19
N LEU A 278 31.50 -22.83 7.00
CA LEU A 278 30.29 -22.09 7.35
C LEU A 278 29.10 -22.49 6.47
N TYR A 279 29.34 -22.68 5.18
CA TYR A 279 28.38 -23.15 4.19
C TYR A 279 27.89 -24.56 4.52
N GLN A 280 28.80 -25.50 4.79
CA GLN A 280 28.44 -26.85 5.24
C GLN A 280 27.61 -26.81 6.54
N LYS A 281 27.94 -25.90 7.46
CA LYS A 281 27.15 -25.69 8.69
C LYS A 281 25.73 -25.18 8.41
N GLN A 282 25.47 -24.52 7.28
CA GLN A 282 24.11 -24.13 6.89
C GLN A 282 23.32 -25.28 6.24
N GLY A 283 23.98 -26.40 5.90
CA GLY A 283 23.38 -27.56 5.22
C GLY A 283 23.90 -27.79 3.80
N GLY A 284 24.86 -26.98 3.34
CA GLY A 284 25.42 -27.07 2.00
C GLY A 284 26.04 -28.42 1.67
N SER A 285 25.76 -28.94 0.48
CA SER A 285 26.16 -30.28 0.04
C SER A 285 27.19 -30.31 -1.09
N ASP A 286 27.48 -29.17 -1.73
CA ASP A 286 28.45 -29.07 -2.82
C ASP A 286 29.86 -29.44 -2.37
N SER A 287 30.66 -29.91 -3.32
CA SER A 287 32.09 -30.11 -3.11
C SER A 287 32.79 -28.77 -2.87
N GLU A 288 33.95 -28.78 -2.19
CA GLU A 288 34.72 -27.56 -1.95
C GLU A 288 35.13 -26.86 -3.26
N VAL A 289 35.33 -27.63 -4.34
CA VAL A 289 35.67 -27.12 -5.67
C VAL A 289 34.49 -26.36 -6.27
N ASP A 290 33.30 -26.97 -6.24
CA ASP A 290 32.08 -26.37 -6.78
C ASP A 290 31.67 -25.14 -5.96
N PHE A 291 31.80 -25.21 -4.63
CA PHE A 291 31.60 -24.08 -3.74
C PHE A 291 32.48 -22.89 -4.11
N LYS A 292 33.79 -23.10 -4.26
CA LYS A 292 34.71 -22.02 -4.65
C LYS A 292 34.36 -21.44 -6.00
N LEU A 293 34.05 -22.29 -6.99
CA LEU A 293 33.68 -21.84 -8.33
C LEU A 293 32.44 -20.93 -8.30
N LYS A 294 31.41 -21.30 -7.54
CA LYS A 294 30.19 -20.49 -7.39
C LYS A 294 30.39 -19.27 -6.49
N TRP A 295 31.24 -19.36 -5.48
CA TRP A 295 31.56 -18.24 -4.60
C TRP A 295 32.33 -17.15 -5.35
N ASP A 296 33.32 -17.56 -6.13
CA ASP A 296 34.22 -16.66 -6.88
C ASP A 296 33.52 -16.03 -8.10
N SER A 297 32.39 -16.58 -8.56
CA SER A 297 31.60 -15.97 -9.63
C SER A 297 31.04 -14.60 -9.24
N GLY A 298 30.88 -14.34 -7.94
CA GLY A 298 30.31 -13.09 -7.41
C GLY A 298 28.80 -12.95 -7.65
N GLU A 299 28.13 -14.00 -8.11
CA GLU A 299 26.69 -13.97 -8.44
C GLU A 299 25.79 -14.23 -7.21
N ILE A 300 26.36 -14.50 -6.03
CA ILE A 300 25.59 -14.81 -4.82
C ILE A 300 25.00 -13.54 -4.22
N GLU A 301 23.67 -13.43 -4.27
CA GLU A 301 22.96 -12.34 -3.62
C GLU A 301 22.95 -12.47 -2.09
N ILE A 302 23.03 -11.34 -1.38
CA ILE A 302 22.83 -11.28 0.06
C ILE A 302 21.36 -11.01 0.40
N GLY A 303 20.90 -11.48 1.56
CA GLY A 303 19.52 -11.34 1.98
C GLY A 303 19.36 -11.08 3.48
N ASN A 304 18.17 -11.36 4.01
CA ASN A 304 17.94 -11.37 5.45
C ASN A 304 18.07 -12.80 5.99
N VAL A 305 19.10 -13.04 6.82
CA VAL A 305 19.39 -14.38 7.38
C VAL A 305 18.18 -15.02 8.05
N ARG A 306 17.36 -14.25 8.77
CA ARG A 306 16.17 -14.78 9.45
C ARG A 306 15.12 -15.24 8.45
N GLU A 307 14.87 -14.43 7.42
CA GLU A 307 13.89 -14.75 6.37
C GLU A 307 14.31 -15.96 5.54
N LEU A 308 15.60 -16.02 5.18
CA LEU A 308 16.19 -17.15 4.46
C LEU A 308 16.11 -18.44 5.27
N ARG A 309 16.41 -18.39 6.58
CA ARG A 309 16.27 -19.56 7.48
C ARG A 309 14.81 -19.99 7.65
N GLU A 310 13.89 -19.06 7.78
CA GLU A 310 12.47 -19.42 7.85
C GLU A 310 11.97 -19.98 6.51
N PHE A 311 12.50 -19.52 5.37
CA PHE A 311 12.16 -20.09 4.06
C PHE A 311 12.74 -21.49 3.89
N LYS A 312 14.00 -21.69 4.28
CA LYS A 312 14.64 -23.02 4.40
C LYS A 312 13.73 -24.01 5.14
N ILE A 313 13.30 -23.66 6.36
CA ILE A 313 12.44 -24.53 7.19
C ILE A 313 11.13 -24.87 6.46
N LYS A 314 10.54 -23.89 5.75
CA LYS A 314 9.33 -24.14 4.94
C LYS A 314 9.61 -25.14 3.82
N LEU A 315 10.70 -25.00 3.08
CA LEU A 315 11.05 -25.92 2.00
C LEU A 315 11.36 -27.33 2.52
N GLU A 316 12.11 -27.44 3.62
CA GLU A 316 12.40 -28.72 4.27
C GLU A 316 11.12 -29.44 4.73
N SER A 317 10.07 -28.69 5.12
CA SER A 317 8.77 -29.28 5.46
C SER A 317 7.97 -29.80 4.25
N LEU A 318 8.34 -29.43 3.02
CA LEU A 318 7.72 -29.94 1.79
C LEU A 318 8.36 -31.25 1.29
N ILE A 319 9.56 -31.58 1.79
CA ILE A 319 10.31 -32.79 1.41
C ILE A 319 9.85 -34.03 2.20
N ASN A 320 9.23 -33.83 3.38
CA ASN A 320 8.75 -34.89 4.29
C ASN A 320 7.26 -35.19 4.15
#